data_AF-Q38DT3-F1
#
_entry.id   AF-Q38DT3-F1
#
_cell.length_a   1.000
_cell.length_b   1.000
_cell.length_c   1.000
_cell.angle_alpha   90.00
_cell.angle_beta   90.00
_cell.angle_gamma   90.00
#
_symmetry.space_group_name_H-M   'P 1'
#
loop_
_entity.id
_entity.type
_entity.pdbx_description
1 polymer ?
#
loop_
_entity_poly.entity_id
_entity_poly.type
_entity_poly.pdbx_seq_one_letter_code
_entity_poly.pdbx_strand_id
1 'polypeptide(L)'
;METLSTVHCAIAELFLTDLCDTSGAEQRCEEAVEQAMRSNARSVEAHQLQASLRLSQSRPEEALQSLRRAVELTHSLSEVHQPTYESKVELGRLLMQVSPPDAYRFLLEVLHMGENNPYIWFLLGEAARLRQRYIDSARLLRRARVLLTLSGGDADALQEVDTAIGVLVEEMGGPAAVEQIPDMDHPNPIELLQPEDDEVVANDDNGDEEGDLDEPEWESCDEGDDDIA
;
A
#
# COMPACT_ATOMS: atom_id res chain seq x y z
N MET A 1 -7.87 17.83 17.14
CA MET A 1 -6.98 17.79 15.97
C MET A 1 -7.43 16.68 15.03
N GLU A 2 -7.59 15.45 15.53
CA GLU A 2 -8.11 14.29 14.76
C GLU A 2 -9.47 14.57 14.08
N THR A 3 -10.43 15.19 14.77
CA THR A 3 -11.76 15.48 14.22
C THR A 3 -11.76 16.38 12.97
N LEU A 4 -10.85 17.36 12.88
CA LEU A 4 -10.74 18.21 11.70
C LEU A 4 -10.16 17.42 10.52
N SER A 5 -9.19 16.54 10.79
CA SER A 5 -8.64 15.66 9.77
C SER A 5 -9.72 14.78 9.17
N THR A 6 -10.53 14.10 10.01
CA THR A 6 -11.64 13.25 9.55
C THR A 6 -12.67 14.02 8.72
N VAL A 7 -13.02 15.25 9.11
CA VAL A 7 -13.97 16.07 8.33
C VAL A 7 -13.39 16.39 6.94
N HIS A 8 -12.11 16.74 6.87
CA HIS A 8 -11.45 17.00 5.60
C HIS A 8 -11.27 15.74 4.75
N CYS A 9 -11.00 14.58 5.36
CA CYS A 9 -11.01 13.29 4.68
C CYS A 9 -12.36 13.03 4.02
N ALA A 10 -13.46 13.18 4.76
CA ALA A 10 -14.80 12.99 4.22
C ALA A 10 -15.13 13.97 3.06
N ILE A 11 -14.66 15.23 3.15
CA ILE A 11 -14.82 16.19 2.03
C ILE A 11 -14.02 15.72 0.80
N ALA A 12 -12.79 15.27 0.98
CA ALA A 12 -11.96 14.78 -0.12
C ALA A 12 -12.60 13.54 -0.79
N GLU A 13 -13.10 12.60 0.01
CA GLU A 13 -13.77 11.40 -0.48
C GLU A 13 -15.00 11.73 -1.34
N LEU A 14 -15.81 12.71 -0.94
CA LEU A 14 -16.94 13.19 -1.75
C LEU A 14 -16.48 13.70 -3.12
N PHE A 15 -15.36 14.43 -3.19
CA PHE A 15 -14.82 14.92 -4.48
C PHE A 15 -14.12 13.84 -5.31
N LEU A 16 -13.67 12.75 -4.70
CA LEU A 16 -13.15 11.57 -5.43
C LEU A 16 -14.26 10.67 -5.96
N THR A 17 -15.47 10.74 -5.39
CA THR A 17 -16.58 9.83 -5.69
C THR A 17 -17.80 10.58 -6.22
N ASP A 18 -18.72 11.02 -5.35
CA ASP A 18 -20.03 11.56 -5.72
C ASP A 18 -19.99 12.89 -6.50
N LEU A 19 -18.97 13.72 -6.23
CA LEU A 19 -18.81 15.07 -6.79
C LEU A 19 -17.66 15.15 -7.81
N CYS A 20 -17.13 14.01 -8.28
CA CYS A 20 -15.94 13.94 -9.13
C CYS A 20 -16.10 14.66 -10.48
N ASP A 21 -17.32 14.70 -11.04
CA ASP A 21 -17.63 15.40 -12.30
C ASP A 21 -17.90 16.90 -12.14
N THR A 22 -17.85 17.43 -10.91
CA THR A 22 -18.12 18.85 -10.67
C THR A 22 -16.93 19.72 -11.07
N SER A 23 -17.22 20.93 -11.57
CA SER A 23 -16.16 21.87 -11.95
C SER A 23 -15.27 22.21 -10.75
N GLY A 24 -13.97 21.95 -10.89
CA GLY A 24 -12.99 22.15 -9.82
C GLY A 24 -12.97 21.06 -8.74
N ALA A 25 -13.61 19.90 -8.96
CA ALA A 25 -13.62 18.78 -8.02
C ALA A 25 -12.21 18.38 -7.59
N GLU A 26 -11.29 18.21 -8.54
CA GLU A 26 -9.90 17.83 -8.28
C GLU A 26 -9.19 18.84 -7.38
N GLN A 27 -9.28 20.14 -7.67
CA GLN A 27 -8.68 21.20 -6.84
C GLN A 27 -9.24 21.17 -5.41
N ARG A 28 -10.56 21.00 -5.26
CA ARG A 28 -11.20 20.95 -3.94
C ARG A 28 -10.83 19.69 -3.17
N CYS A 29 -10.68 18.57 -3.87
CA CYS A 29 -10.16 17.34 -3.29
C CYS A 29 -8.74 17.57 -2.76
N GLU A 30 -7.85 18.15 -3.58
CA GLU A 30 -6.47 18.42 -3.20
C GLU A 30 -6.39 19.34 -1.97
N GLU A 31 -7.16 20.44 -1.97
CA GLU A 31 -7.26 21.34 -0.81
C GLU A 31 -7.76 20.61 0.44
N ALA A 32 -8.77 19.75 0.32
CA ALA A 32 -9.30 18.99 1.45
C ALA A 32 -8.26 17.99 1.99
N VAL A 33 -7.59 17.23 1.12
CA VAL A 33 -6.52 16.30 1.47
C VAL A 33 -5.38 17.04 2.19
N GLU A 34 -4.95 18.19 1.69
CA GLU A 34 -3.92 19.01 2.36
C GLU A 34 -4.35 19.47 3.75
N GLN A 35 -5.59 19.92 3.92
CA GLN A 35 -6.10 20.33 5.24
C GLN A 35 -6.22 19.14 6.20
N ALA A 36 -6.57 17.95 5.70
CA ALA A 36 -6.61 16.73 6.49
C ALA A 36 -5.21 16.39 7.06
N MET A 37 -4.19 16.44 6.21
CA MET A 37 -2.79 16.19 6.59
C MET A 37 -2.22 17.28 7.51
N ARG A 38 -2.54 18.56 7.27
CA ARG A 38 -2.15 19.66 8.17
C ARG A 38 -2.76 19.48 9.56
N SER A 39 -4.00 18.99 9.62
CA SER A 39 -4.72 18.75 10.89
C SER A 39 -4.20 17.52 11.64
N ASN A 40 -3.82 16.47 10.91
CA ASN A 40 -3.22 15.26 11.47
C ASN A 40 -2.33 14.56 10.42
N ALA A 41 -1.02 14.81 10.49
CA ALA A 41 -0.04 14.19 9.58
C ALA A 41 0.11 12.66 9.80
N ARG A 42 -0.43 12.13 10.89
CA ARG A 42 -0.43 10.69 11.24
C ARG A 42 -1.75 9.99 10.89
N SER A 43 -2.66 10.65 10.16
CA SER A 43 -3.92 10.04 9.70
C SER A 43 -3.67 9.08 8.55
N VAL A 44 -3.89 7.77 8.76
CA VAL A 44 -3.78 6.75 7.71
C VAL A 44 -4.74 7.05 6.56
N GLU A 45 -5.98 7.40 6.88
CA GLU A 45 -7.03 7.76 5.93
C GLU A 45 -6.62 8.95 5.04
N ALA A 46 -6.01 9.99 5.62
CA ALA A 46 -5.55 11.14 4.84
C ALA A 46 -4.47 10.76 3.81
N HIS A 47 -3.56 9.84 4.18
CA HIS A 47 -2.55 9.30 3.26
C HIS A 47 -3.18 8.40 2.18
N GLN A 48 -4.19 7.59 2.52
CA GLN A 48 -4.94 6.80 1.53
C GLN A 48 -5.69 7.68 0.52
N LEU A 49 -6.31 8.76 0.98
CA LEU A 49 -7.01 9.73 0.12
C LEU A 49 -6.03 10.52 -0.75
N GLN A 50 -4.86 10.89 -0.21
CA GLN A 50 -3.79 11.48 -1.01
C GLN A 50 -3.35 10.54 -2.13
N ALA A 51 -3.15 9.26 -1.81
CA ALA A 51 -2.79 8.26 -2.81
C ALA A 51 -3.88 8.10 -3.88
N SER A 52 -5.15 8.05 -3.47
CA SER A 52 -6.29 7.95 -4.38
C SER A 52 -6.38 9.14 -5.33
N LEU A 53 -6.15 10.36 -4.83
CA LEU A 53 -6.04 11.57 -5.65
C LEU A 53 -4.84 11.50 -6.61
N ARG A 54 -3.67 11.06 -6.16
CA ARG A 54 -2.49 10.92 -7.02
C ARG A 54 -2.71 9.86 -8.11
N LEU A 55 -3.42 8.77 -7.81
CA LEU A 55 -3.86 7.79 -8.81
C LEU A 55 -4.81 8.39 -9.84
N SER A 56 -5.83 9.15 -9.43
CA SER A 56 -6.74 9.81 -10.37
C SER A 56 -6.03 10.83 -11.26
N GLN A 57 -4.93 11.41 -10.78
CA GLN A 57 -4.04 12.31 -11.52
C GLN A 57 -2.99 11.59 -12.38
N SER A 58 -3.00 10.25 -12.46
CA SER A 58 -1.97 9.45 -13.15
C SER A 58 -0.55 9.68 -12.62
N ARG A 59 -0.39 9.80 -11.29
CA ARG A 59 0.89 10.01 -10.58
C ARG A 59 1.18 8.82 -9.63
N PRO A 60 1.47 7.61 -10.18
CA PRO A 60 1.58 6.39 -9.37
C PRO A 60 2.77 6.40 -8.40
N GLU A 61 3.89 7.04 -8.73
CA GLU A 61 5.05 7.11 -7.83
C GLU A 61 4.74 7.89 -6.55
N GLU A 62 3.98 8.98 -6.66
CA GLU A 62 3.55 9.76 -5.50
C GLU A 62 2.47 9.05 -4.71
N ALA A 63 1.56 8.35 -5.38
CA ALA A 63 0.59 7.49 -4.70
C ALA A 63 1.30 6.41 -3.88
N LEU A 64 2.34 5.77 -4.42
CA LEU A 64 3.14 4.78 -3.70
C LEU A 64 3.80 5.36 -2.46
N GLN A 65 4.35 6.57 -2.53
CA GLN A 65 4.94 7.25 -1.37
C GLN A 65 3.91 7.46 -0.24
N SER A 66 2.72 7.97 -0.57
CA SER A 66 1.64 8.14 0.40
C SER A 66 1.16 6.80 0.98
N LEU A 67 1.04 5.75 0.17
CA LEU A 67 0.60 4.44 0.64
C LEU A 67 1.63 3.76 1.55
N ARG A 68 2.93 3.85 1.22
CA ARG A 68 4.00 3.37 2.12
C ARG A 68 3.97 4.11 3.45
N ARG A 69 3.73 5.43 3.42
CA ARG A 69 3.55 6.20 4.64
C ARG A 69 2.34 5.75 5.46
N ALA A 70 1.22 5.44 4.81
CA ALA A 70 0.03 4.89 5.46
C ALA A 70 0.34 3.53 6.14
N VAL A 71 1.08 2.64 5.48
CA VAL A 71 1.53 1.35 6.04
C VAL A 71 2.41 1.57 7.28
N GLU A 72 3.45 2.41 7.20
CA GLU A 72 4.32 2.73 8.33
C GLU A 72 3.54 3.26 9.56
N LEU A 73 2.51 4.06 9.31
CA LEU A 73 1.64 4.56 10.36
C LEU A 73 0.87 3.40 11.03
N THR A 74 0.37 2.44 10.27
CA THR A 74 -0.31 1.26 10.85
C THR A 74 0.59 0.44 11.79
N HIS A 75 1.92 0.46 11.59
CA HIS A 75 2.88 -0.21 12.48
C HIS A 75 3.27 0.61 13.71
N SER A 76 3.13 1.93 13.67
CA SER A 76 3.61 2.84 14.73
C SER A 76 2.50 3.49 15.56
N LEU A 77 1.24 3.43 15.12
CA LEU A 77 0.09 3.97 15.85
C LEU A 77 -0.29 3.07 17.03
N SER A 78 -0.70 3.69 18.14
CA SER A 78 -1.31 2.97 19.25
C SER A 78 -2.65 2.36 18.84
N GLU A 79 -3.10 1.34 19.59
CA GLU A 79 -4.34 0.60 19.32
C GLU A 79 -5.57 1.51 19.10
N VAL A 80 -5.66 2.60 19.88
CA VAL A 80 -6.78 3.57 19.81
C VAL A 80 -6.84 4.33 18.47
N HIS A 81 -5.71 4.49 17.78
CA HIS A 81 -5.62 5.19 16.50
C HIS A 81 -5.43 4.25 15.30
N GLN A 82 -5.53 2.93 15.52
CA GLN A 82 -5.42 1.97 14.43
C GLN A 82 -6.58 2.14 13.45
N PRO A 83 -6.33 2.08 12.12
CA PRO A 83 -7.41 2.03 11.15
C PRO A 83 -8.23 0.74 11.33
N THR A 84 -9.49 0.79 10.91
CA THR A 84 -10.36 -0.39 10.91
C THR A 84 -9.79 -1.48 10.00
N TYR A 85 -10.23 -2.72 10.20
CA TYR A 85 -9.85 -3.83 9.33
C TYR A 85 -10.19 -3.54 7.86
N GLU A 86 -11.39 -3.02 7.59
CA GLU A 86 -11.82 -2.61 6.25
C GLU A 86 -10.92 -1.53 5.62
N SER A 87 -10.52 -0.51 6.39
CA SER A 87 -9.59 0.52 5.93
C SER A 87 -8.20 -0.06 5.60
N LYS A 88 -7.73 -1.07 6.35
CA LYS A 88 -6.49 -1.81 6.02
C LYS A 88 -6.65 -2.65 4.75
N VAL A 89 -7.78 -3.29 4.54
CA VAL A 89 -8.06 -4.02 3.29
C VAL A 89 -8.02 -3.06 2.09
N GLU A 90 -8.65 -1.90 2.21
CA GLU A 90 -8.63 -0.87 1.16
C GLU A 90 -7.21 -0.34 0.91
N LEU A 91 -6.41 -0.13 1.96
CA LEU A 91 -4.99 0.24 1.81
C LEU A 91 -4.21 -0.81 0.99
N GLY A 92 -4.44 -2.10 1.26
CA GLY A 92 -3.86 -3.19 0.46
C GLY A 92 -4.33 -3.18 -1.00
N ARG A 93 -5.61 -2.89 -1.25
CA ARG A 93 -6.16 -2.74 -2.61
C ARG A 93 -5.54 -1.58 -3.37
N LEU A 94 -5.35 -0.42 -2.73
CA LEU A 94 -4.67 0.73 -3.34
C LEU A 94 -3.20 0.43 -3.64
N LEU A 95 -2.49 -0.22 -2.72
CA LEU A 95 -1.10 -0.68 -2.95
C LEU A 95 -1.00 -1.59 -4.17
N MET A 96 -1.98 -2.47 -4.41
CA MET A 96 -1.97 -3.38 -5.56
C MET A 96 -1.91 -2.63 -6.91
N GLN A 97 -2.42 -1.40 -6.97
CA GLN A 97 -2.41 -0.58 -8.20
C GLN A 97 -1.02 -0.01 -8.53
N VAL A 98 -0.11 0.09 -7.55
CA VAL A 98 1.20 0.76 -7.71
C VAL A 98 2.40 -0.09 -7.31
N SER A 99 2.21 -1.07 -6.43
CA SER A 99 3.25 -1.97 -5.94
C SER A 99 2.62 -3.28 -5.44
N PRO A 100 2.41 -4.27 -6.34
CA PRO A 100 1.96 -5.61 -5.95
C PRO A 100 2.83 -6.29 -4.88
N PRO A 101 4.18 -6.12 -4.84
CA PRO A 101 5.01 -6.64 -3.74
C PRO A 101 4.64 -6.04 -2.39
N ASP A 102 4.51 -4.71 -2.28
CA ASP A 102 4.15 -4.05 -1.02
C ASP A 102 2.73 -4.42 -0.60
N ALA A 103 1.81 -4.49 -1.55
CA ALA A 103 0.44 -4.95 -1.32
C ALA A 103 0.41 -6.36 -0.73
N TYR A 104 1.16 -7.30 -1.32
CA TYR A 104 1.19 -8.69 -0.87
C TYR A 104 1.71 -8.82 0.57
N ARG A 105 2.83 -8.16 0.88
CA ARG A 105 3.42 -8.16 2.24
C ARG A 105 2.43 -7.61 3.26
N PHE A 106 1.84 -6.45 2.97
CA PHE A 106 0.87 -5.83 3.86
C PHE A 106 -0.42 -6.66 4.04
N LEU A 107 -0.97 -7.22 2.95
CA LEU A 107 -2.18 -8.05 3.00
C LEU A 107 -1.96 -9.35 3.79
N LEU A 108 -0.74 -9.92 3.79
CA LEU A 108 -0.41 -11.04 4.67
C LEU A 108 -0.52 -10.63 6.14
N GLU A 109 -0.03 -9.45 6.52
CA GLU A 109 -0.18 -8.95 7.89
C GLU A 109 -1.65 -8.73 8.27
N VAL A 110 -2.44 -8.13 7.37
CA VAL A 110 -3.88 -7.91 7.59
C VAL A 110 -4.63 -9.24 7.74
N LEU A 111 -4.27 -10.27 6.96
CA LEU A 111 -4.88 -11.60 7.08
C LEU A 111 -4.71 -12.20 8.47
N HIS A 112 -3.58 -11.98 9.14
CA HIS A 112 -3.34 -12.46 10.51
C HIS A 112 -4.19 -11.74 11.57
N MET A 113 -4.82 -10.60 11.25
CA MET A 113 -5.66 -9.83 12.19
C MET A 113 -7.04 -10.47 12.44
N GLY A 114 -7.39 -11.57 11.76
CA GLY A 114 -8.36 -12.51 12.31
C GLY A 114 -9.73 -12.59 11.64
N GLU A 115 -9.85 -12.18 10.38
CA GLU A 115 -11.05 -12.49 9.59
C GLU A 115 -10.67 -13.40 8.42
N ASN A 116 -11.34 -14.55 8.29
CA ASN A 116 -11.29 -15.38 7.08
C ASN A 116 -12.08 -14.69 5.95
N ASN A 117 -11.76 -13.42 5.68
CA ASN A 117 -12.41 -12.61 4.67
C ASN A 117 -11.98 -13.12 3.28
N PRO A 118 -12.90 -13.68 2.46
CA PRO A 118 -12.56 -14.20 1.15
C PRO A 118 -11.92 -13.16 0.23
N TYR A 119 -12.23 -11.88 0.43
CA TYR A 119 -11.69 -10.78 -0.38
C TYR A 119 -10.18 -10.58 -0.17
N ILE A 120 -9.66 -10.74 1.04
CA ILE A 120 -8.20 -10.68 1.27
C ILE A 120 -7.48 -11.81 0.53
N TRP A 121 -8.03 -13.03 0.56
CA TRP A 121 -7.46 -14.16 -0.17
C TRP A 121 -7.47 -13.92 -1.68
N PHE A 122 -8.52 -13.28 -2.20
CA PHE A 122 -8.58 -12.86 -3.59
C PHE A 122 -7.49 -11.83 -3.92
N LEU A 123 -7.37 -10.76 -3.13
CA LEU A 123 -6.33 -9.73 -3.32
C LEU A 123 -4.91 -10.30 -3.23
N LEU A 124 -4.65 -11.20 -2.27
CA LEU A 124 -3.37 -11.91 -2.17
C LEU A 124 -3.09 -12.77 -3.41
N GLY A 125 -4.11 -13.46 -3.92
CA GLY A 125 -4.00 -14.28 -5.12
C GLY A 125 -3.69 -13.46 -6.37
N GLU A 126 -4.36 -12.33 -6.55
CA GLU A 126 -4.06 -11.39 -7.63
C GLU A 126 -2.68 -10.75 -7.48
N ALA A 127 -2.31 -10.32 -6.27
CA ALA A 127 -0.97 -9.79 -6.02
C ALA A 127 0.14 -10.82 -6.30
N ALA A 128 -0.07 -12.10 -5.95
CA ALA A 128 0.85 -13.18 -6.30
C ALA A 128 0.94 -13.40 -7.83
N ARG A 129 -0.19 -13.31 -8.54
CA ARG A 129 -0.24 -13.45 -10.00
C ARG A 129 0.53 -12.33 -10.70
N LEU A 130 0.34 -11.08 -10.27
CA LEU A 130 1.06 -9.90 -10.77
C LEU A 130 2.58 -10.00 -10.53
N ARG A 131 3.00 -10.75 -9.50
CA ARG A 131 4.39 -11.08 -9.20
C ARG A 131 4.90 -12.35 -9.90
N GLN A 132 4.11 -12.93 -10.81
CA GLN A 132 4.39 -14.18 -11.53
C GLN A 132 4.57 -15.42 -10.63
N ARG A 133 4.08 -15.36 -9.38
CA ARG A 133 4.07 -16.48 -8.44
C ARG A 133 2.80 -17.30 -8.63
N TYR A 134 2.67 -17.92 -9.80
CA TYR A 134 1.42 -18.55 -10.23
C TYR A 134 0.96 -19.71 -9.34
N ILE A 135 1.89 -20.49 -8.79
CA ILE A 135 1.57 -21.58 -7.86
C ILE A 135 0.94 -21.03 -6.57
N ASP A 136 1.49 -19.94 -6.03
CA ASP A 136 0.97 -19.29 -4.83
C ASP A 136 -0.39 -18.64 -5.12
N SER A 137 -0.50 -17.95 -6.26
CA SER A 137 -1.75 -17.38 -6.75
C SER A 137 -2.85 -18.43 -6.84
N ALA A 138 -2.56 -19.60 -7.42
CA ALA A 138 -3.52 -20.70 -7.54
C ALA A 138 -4.07 -21.12 -6.18
N ARG A 139 -3.19 -21.29 -5.18
CA ARG A 139 -3.58 -21.69 -3.82
C ARG A 139 -4.43 -20.62 -3.13
N LEU A 140 -4.06 -19.36 -3.29
CA LEU A 140 -4.73 -18.21 -2.68
C LEU A 140 -6.13 -17.97 -3.30
N LEU A 141 -6.23 -17.96 -4.62
CA LEU A 141 -7.51 -17.83 -5.33
C LEU A 141 -8.43 -19.04 -5.08
N ARG A 142 -7.88 -20.26 -5.02
CA ARG A 142 -8.63 -21.46 -4.65
C ARG A 142 -9.24 -21.30 -3.25
N ARG A 143 -8.47 -20.77 -2.30
CA ARG A 143 -8.96 -20.51 -0.94
C ARG A 143 -10.04 -19.44 -0.90
N ALA A 144 -9.86 -18.34 -1.63
CA ALA A 144 -10.87 -17.28 -1.77
C ALA A 144 -12.22 -17.87 -2.25
N ARG A 145 -12.16 -18.68 -3.33
CA ARG A 145 -13.33 -19.35 -3.90
C ARG A 145 -14.02 -20.29 -2.92
N VAL A 146 -13.26 -21.10 -2.18
CA VAL A 146 -13.80 -22.02 -1.17
C VAL A 146 -14.51 -21.23 -0.06
N LEU A 147 -13.90 -20.16 0.44
CA LEU A 147 -14.49 -19.35 1.49
C LEU A 147 -15.77 -18.64 1.03
N LEU A 148 -15.79 -18.07 -0.18
CA LEU A 148 -17.01 -17.50 -0.78
C LEU A 148 -18.11 -18.55 -0.92
N THR A 149 -17.77 -19.76 -1.36
CA THR A 149 -18.77 -20.84 -1.51
C THR A 149 -19.37 -21.23 -0.15
N LEU A 150 -18.54 -21.29 0.89
CA LEU A 150 -18.97 -21.68 2.24
C LEU A 150 -19.81 -20.61 2.96
N SER A 151 -19.53 -19.32 2.71
CA SER A 151 -20.29 -18.22 3.32
C SER A 151 -21.63 -17.95 2.63
N GLY A 152 -21.97 -18.68 1.57
CA GLY A 152 -23.12 -18.35 0.71
C GLY A 152 -22.89 -17.06 -0.07
N GLY A 153 -21.64 -16.85 -0.49
CA GLY A 153 -21.10 -15.59 -1.00
C GLY A 153 -21.87 -14.97 -2.16
N ASP A 154 -21.57 -13.69 -2.37
CA ASP A 154 -22.12 -12.89 -3.46
C ASP A 154 -21.79 -13.53 -4.82
N ALA A 155 -22.81 -13.62 -5.68
CA ALA A 155 -22.67 -14.20 -7.01
C ALA A 155 -21.66 -13.40 -7.85
N ASP A 156 -21.63 -12.09 -7.67
CA ASP A 156 -20.69 -11.21 -8.37
C ASP A 156 -19.25 -11.47 -7.88
N ALA A 157 -19.03 -11.58 -6.57
CA ALA A 157 -17.71 -11.92 -6.02
C ALA A 157 -17.23 -13.32 -6.45
N LEU A 158 -18.11 -14.31 -6.52
CA LEU A 158 -17.77 -15.64 -7.05
C LEU A 158 -17.38 -15.58 -8.52
N GLN A 159 -18.10 -14.80 -9.33
CA GLN A 159 -17.80 -14.61 -10.74
C GLN A 159 -16.46 -13.88 -10.95
N GLU A 160 -16.14 -12.89 -10.12
CA GLU A 160 -14.84 -12.21 -10.14
C GLU A 160 -13.69 -13.19 -9.84
N VAL A 161 -13.82 -14.01 -8.79
CA VAL A 161 -12.81 -15.02 -8.46
C VAL A 161 -12.68 -16.07 -9.56
N ASP A 162 -13.78 -16.55 -10.15
CA ASP A 162 -13.75 -17.50 -11.26
C ASP A 162 -13.08 -16.92 -12.52
N THR A 163 -13.29 -15.62 -12.78
CA THR A 163 -12.64 -14.91 -13.88
C THR A 163 -11.13 -14.81 -13.65
N ALA A 164 -10.70 -14.43 -12.44
CA ALA A 164 -9.29 -14.37 -12.07
C ALA A 164 -8.59 -15.74 -12.16
N ILE A 165 -9.27 -16.81 -11.71
CA ILE A 165 -8.77 -18.18 -11.86
C ILE A 165 -8.64 -18.54 -13.35
N GLY A 166 -9.61 -18.17 -14.20
CA GLY A 166 -9.53 -18.38 -15.64
C GLY A 166 -8.30 -17.74 -16.27
N VAL A 167 -8.04 -16.46 -15.97
CA VAL A 167 -6.84 -15.73 -16.44
C VAL A 167 -5.56 -16.42 -15.95
N LEU A 168 -5.49 -16.76 -14.66
CA LEU A 168 -4.32 -17.46 -14.10
C LEU A 168 -4.08 -18.80 -14.81
N VAL A 169 -5.13 -19.60 -15.05
CA VAL A 169 -5.01 -20.90 -15.74
C VAL A 169 -4.45 -20.71 -17.14
N GLU A 170 -4.87 -19.69 -17.88
CA GLU A 170 -4.31 -19.37 -19.19
C GLU A 170 -2.84 -18.96 -19.10
N GLU A 171 -2.47 -18.09 -18.15
CA GLU A 171 -1.09 -17.66 -17.90
C GLU A 171 -0.16 -18.83 -17.50
N MET A 172 -0.71 -19.84 -16.82
CA MET A 172 0.01 -21.07 -16.45
C MET A 172 0.17 -22.07 -17.61
N GLY A 173 -0.46 -21.83 -18.77
CA GLY A 173 -0.41 -22.74 -19.92
C GLY A 173 -1.55 -23.77 -19.98
N GLY A 174 -2.64 -23.52 -19.24
CA GLY A 174 -3.87 -24.30 -19.28
C GLY A 174 -4.11 -25.20 -18.05
N PRO A 175 -5.27 -25.88 -17.99
CA PRO A 175 -5.71 -26.63 -16.80
C PRO A 175 -4.73 -27.73 -16.35
N ALA A 176 -4.03 -28.37 -17.31
CA ALA A 176 -3.06 -29.41 -17.03
C ALA A 176 -1.88 -28.93 -16.18
N ALA A 177 -1.55 -27.63 -16.22
CA ALA A 177 -0.51 -27.06 -15.36
C ALA A 177 -0.98 -26.93 -13.90
N VAL A 178 -2.26 -26.60 -13.68
CA VAL A 178 -2.87 -26.50 -12.35
C VAL A 178 -3.03 -27.86 -11.69
N GLU A 179 -3.38 -28.90 -12.46
CA GLU A 179 -3.49 -30.28 -11.97
C GLU A 179 -2.15 -30.85 -11.43
N GLN A 180 -1.01 -30.28 -11.85
CA GLN A 180 0.31 -30.68 -11.38
C GLN A 180 0.71 -30.02 -10.06
N ILE A 181 -0.05 -29.03 -9.57
CA ILE A 181 0.29 -28.34 -8.34
C ILE A 181 -0.03 -29.26 -7.14
N PRO A 182 0.96 -29.58 -6.28
CA PRO A 182 0.72 -30.37 -5.10
C PRO A 182 -0.04 -29.58 -4.03
N ASP A 183 -0.85 -30.31 -3.26
CA ASP A 183 -1.54 -29.83 -2.06
C ASP A 183 -2.42 -28.58 -2.29
N MET A 184 -3.09 -28.52 -3.45
CA MET A 184 -3.97 -27.41 -3.82
C MET A 184 -5.13 -27.16 -2.85
N ASP A 185 -5.62 -28.21 -2.18
CA ASP A 185 -6.71 -28.11 -1.20
C ASP A 185 -6.18 -28.11 0.26
N HIS A 186 -4.92 -27.68 0.49
CA HIS A 186 -4.37 -27.55 1.84
C HIS A 186 -5.24 -26.61 2.70
N PRO A 187 -5.58 -26.97 3.96
CA PRO A 187 -6.48 -26.17 4.80
C PRO A 187 -5.92 -24.79 5.16
N ASN A 188 -4.59 -24.65 5.17
CA ASN A 188 -3.88 -23.41 5.40
C ASN A 188 -2.85 -23.16 4.28
N PRO A 189 -3.23 -22.63 3.11
CA PRO A 189 -2.32 -22.51 1.98
C PRO A 189 -1.16 -21.54 2.23
N ILE A 190 -1.22 -20.71 3.28
CA ILE A 190 -0.13 -19.81 3.69
C ILE A 190 1.16 -20.58 3.97
N GLU A 191 1.05 -21.78 4.56
CA GLU A 191 2.19 -22.64 4.90
C GLU A 191 2.94 -23.18 3.66
N LEU A 192 2.31 -23.13 2.50
CA LEU A 192 2.87 -23.63 1.23
C LEU A 192 3.39 -22.51 0.33
N LEU A 193 3.20 -21.25 0.71
CA LEU A 193 3.65 -20.11 -0.09
C LEU A 193 5.17 -20.08 -0.13
N GLN A 194 5.72 -19.71 -1.28
CA GLN A 194 7.18 -19.50 -1.37
C GLN A 194 7.60 -18.39 -0.38
N PRO A 195 8.82 -18.45 0.19
CA PRO A 195 9.31 -17.35 1.01
C PRO A 195 9.36 -16.07 0.17
N GLU A 196 9.16 -14.92 0.81
CA GLU A 196 9.49 -13.65 0.20
C GLU A 196 11.01 -13.59 0.02
N ASP A 197 11.49 -13.29 -1.19
CA ASP A 197 12.89 -12.90 -1.35
C ASP A 197 13.08 -11.61 -0.55
N ASP A 198 14.02 -11.60 0.39
CA ASP A 198 14.45 -10.38 1.07
C ASP A 198 15.04 -9.46 -0.02
N GLU A 199 14.23 -8.54 -0.54
CA GLU A 199 14.72 -7.46 -1.38
C GLU A 199 15.69 -6.65 -0.53
N VAL A 200 16.98 -6.84 -0.80
CA VAL A 200 18.04 -5.97 -0.31
C VAL A 200 17.67 -4.57 -0.77
N VAL A 201 17.18 -3.75 0.15
CA VAL A 201 16.98 -2.32 -0.09
C VAL A 201 18.34 -1.80 -0.50
N ALA A 202 18.52 -1.54 -1.80
CA ALA A 202 19.63 -0.73 -2.25
C ALA A 202 19.38 0.62 -1.59
N ASN A 203 20.15 0.92 -0.53
CA ASN A 203 20.34 2.30 -0.12
C ASN A 203 20.88 3.00 -1.37
N ASP A 204 19.99 3.71 -2.06
CA ASP A 204 20.38 4.82 -2.92
C ASP A 204 20.89 5.90 -1.96
N ASP A 205 22.12 5.67 -1.50
CA ASP A 205 22.99 6.70 -0.94
C ASP A 205 23.15 7.70 -2.07
N ASN A 206 22.23 8.67 -2.11
CA ASN A 206 22.37 9.86 -2.91
C ASN A 206 23.76 10.40 -2.61
N GLY A 207 24.66 10.18 -3.57
CA GLY A 207 25.89 10.92 -3.69
C GLY A 207 25.50 12.37 -3.94
N ASP A 208 25.16 13.06 -2.85
CA ASP A 208 25.15 14.50 -2.81
C ASP A 208 26.60 14.92 -3.00
N GLU A 209 26.93 15.22 -4.25
CA GLU A 209 27.99 16.11 -4.67
C GLU A 209 27.80 17.47 -3.97
N GLU A 210 28.11 17.58 -2.69
CA GLU A 210 28.35 18.87 -2.04
C GLU A 210 29.86 19.11 -1.93
N GLY A 211 30.35 19.81 -2.95
CA GLY A 211 31.36 20.87 -2.95
C GLY A 211 32.50 20.79 -1.93
N ASP A 212 33.73 20.89 -2.47
CA ASP A 212 34.95 21.34 -1.78
C ASP A 212 34.62 22.30 -0.62
N LEU A 213 34.63 21.77 0.60
CA LEU A 213 34.66 22.58 1.81
C LEU A 213 36.08 23.11 1.93
N ASP A 214 36.31 24.30 1.35
CA ASP A 214 37.48 25.11 1.64
C ASP A 214 37.65 25.21 3.16
N GLU A 215 38.80 24.74 3.66
CA GLU A 215 39.18 24.85 5.06
C GLU A 215 39.06 26.33 5.49
N PRO A 216 38.39 26.65 6.61
CA PRO A 216 38.45 27.98 7.15
C PRO A 216 39.89 28.22 7.65
N GLU A 217 40.67 28.98 6.88
CA GLU A 217 41.91 29.60 7.35
C GLU A 217 41.54 30.53 8.52
N TRP A 218 41.82 30.08 9.73
CA TRP A 218 41.70 30.89 10.93
C TRP A 218 42.76 32.00 10.87
N GLU A 219 42.37 33.20 10.42
CA GLU A 219 43.14 34.42 10.66
C GLU A 219 43.20 34.66 12.18
N SER A 220 44.37 34.37 12.76
CA SER A 220 44.70 34.76 14.13
C SER A 220 44.74 36.30 14.21
N CYS A 221 43.67 36.90 14.72
CA CYS A 221 43.74 38.24 15.27
C CYS A 221 44.47 38.15 16.62
N ASP A 222 45.80 38.18 16.58
CA ASP A 222 46.60 38.52 17.75
C ASP A 222 46.25 39.97 18.13
N GLU A 223 45.44 40.07 19.19
CA GLU A 223 45.16 41.29 19.92
C GLU A 223 46.47 41.88 20.45
N GLY A 224 46.58 43.19 20.35
CA GLY A 224 47.82 43.92 20.58
C GLY A 224 48.35 43.79 22.01
N ASP A 225 49.64 43.49 22.09
CA ASP A 225 50.48 43.82 23.24
C ASP A 225 51.27 45.09 22.90
N ASP A 226 50.94 46.14 23.65
CA ASP A 226 51.86 46.98 24.43
C ASP A 226 53.27 47.28 23.88
N ASP A 227 53.54 48.58 23.69
CA ASP A 227 54.73 49.33 24.21
C ASP A 227 54.94 50.58 23.34
N ILE A 228 54.47 51.76 23.75
CA ILE A 228 55.21 52.77 24.53
C ILE A 228 56.61 53.08 23.96
N ALA A 229 56.68 54.06 23.04
CA ALA A 229 57.55 55.25 23.10
C ALA A 229 57.37 56.13 21.85
#